data_AF-A0A950KJ99-F1
#
_entry.id   AF-A0A950KJ99-F1
#
_cell.length_a   1.000
_cell.length_b   1.000
_cell.length_c   1.000
_cell.angle_alpha   90.00
_cell.angle_beta   90.00
_cell.angle_gamma   90.00
#
_symmetry.space_group_name_H-M   'P 1'
#
loop_
_entity.id
_entity.type
_entity.pdbx_description
1 polymer ?
#
loop_
_entity_poly.entity_id
_entity_poly.type
_entity_poly.pdbx_seq_one_letter_code
_entity_poly.pdbx_strand_id
1 'polypeptide(L)'
;MPMTKFVQLAWEEMTVPLQVRKRRGSRRMRLTWQPLTRSALLTLPPHVPLKEGMRFVESRKPWLYRQIQATGERVALTPETVIPLLGARVRIVHAPEARGVTRQAECLLV
;
A
#
# COMPACT_ATOMS: atom_id res chain seq x y z
N MET A 1 -22.95 -1.70 8.57
CA MET A 1 -21.73 -1.36 7.80
C MET A 1 -20.62 -0.98 8.76
N PRO A 2 -19.36 -1.45 8.64
CA PRO A 2 -18.29 -0.92 9.46
C PRO A 2 -18.02 0.52 9.03
N MET A 3 -18.22 1.48 9.93
CA MET A 3 -17.85 2.86 9.71
C MET A 3 -16.31 2.94 9.67
N THR A 4 -15.77 3.25 8.49
CA THR A 4 -14.35 3.55 8.31
C THR A 4 -14.15 5.03 8.63
N LYS A 5 -13.31 5.33 9.63
CA LYS A 5 -12.92 6.71 9.94
C LYS A 5 -11.57 7.00 9.33
N PHE A 6 -11.44 8.14 8.66
CA PHE A 6 -10.16 8.62 8.13
C PHE A 6 -9.57 9.65 9.08
N VAL A 7 -8.28 9.52 9.36
CA VAL A 7 -7.47 10.43 10.17
C VAL A 7 -6.16 10.64 9.42
N GLN A 8 -5.46 11.76 9.64
CA GLN A 8 -4.11 11.93 9.11
C GLN A 8 -3.07 11.62 10.18
N LEU A 9 -1.98 10.95 9.79
CA LEU A 9 -0.81 10.75 10.62
C LEU A 9 0.30 11.66 10.13
N ALA A 10 0.74 12.57 10.98
CA ALA A 10 1.84 13.48 10.71
C ALA A 10 3.13 13.02 11.43
N TRP A 11 4.23 13.13 10.71
CA TRP A 11 5.61 13.23 11.18
C TRP A 11 6.13 14.63 10.79
N GLU A 12 7.27 15.02 11.32
CA GLU A 12 7.89 16.34 11.06
C GLU A 12 8.00 16.66 9.56
N GLU A 13 8.20 15.65 8.70
CA GLU A 13 8.37 15.84 7.25
C GLU A 13 7.35 15.11 6.37
N MET A 14 6.39 14.37 6.94
CA MET A 14 5.51 13.51 6.15
C MET A 14 4.13 13.37 6.76
N THR A 15 3.09 13.41 5.94
CA THR A 15 1.72 13.08 6.37
C THR A 15 1.18 11.91 5.55
N VAL A 16 0.68 10.87 6.21
CA VAL A 16 0.01 9.74 5.54
C VAL A 16 -1.43 9.58 6.00
N PRO A 17 -2.36 9.21 5.11
CA PRO A 17 -3.72 8.87 5.50
C PRO A 17 -3.74 7.63 6.40
N LEU A 18 -4.52 7.68 7.47
CA LEU A 18 -4.83 6.57 8.36
C LEU A 18 -6.32 6.22 8.28
N GLN A 19 -6.59 5.02 7.80
CA GLN A 19 -7.90 4.41 7.84
C GLN A 19 -8.07 3.66 9.16
N VAL A 20 -9.14 3.93 9.89
CA VAL A 20 -9.48 3.22 11.12
C VAL A 20 -10.73 2.39 10.88
N ARG A 21 -10.62 1.09 11.16
CA ARG A 21 -11.72 0.14 11.00
C ARG A 21 -11.89 -0.71 12.25
N LYS A 22 -13.12 -0.77 12.78
CA LYS A 22 -13.49 -1.75 13.81
C LYS A 22 -13.88 -3.08 13.16
N ARG A 23 -13.34 -4.19 13.65
CA ARG A 23 -13.63 -5.54 13.14
C ARG A 23 -14.20 -6.44 14.23
N ARG A 24 -15.48 -6.82 14.09
CA ARG A 24 -16.14 -7.84 14.94
C ARG A 24 -15.35 -9.15 14.83
N GLY A 25 -14.87 -9.67 15.95
CA GLY A 25 -14.01 -10.87 16.02
C GLY A 25 -12.50 -10.61 16.06
N SER A 26 -12.02 -9.37 15.84
CA SER A 26 -10.61 -9.09 16.13
C SER A 26 -10.39 -9.05 17.64
N ARG A 27 -9.39 -9.78 18.13
CA ARG A 27 -8.93 -9.74 19.53
C ARG A 27 -7.68 -8.88 19.73
N ARG A 28 -7.08 -8.39 18.64
CA ARG A 28 -5.82 -7.63 18.65
C ARG A 28 -5.91 -6.39 17.77
N MET A 29 -5.18 -5.34 18.15
CA MET A 29 -4.93 -4.20 17.28
C MET A 29 -3.91 -4.58 16.21
N ARG A 30 -4.11 -4.12 14.98
CA ARG A 30 -3.16 -4.29 13.87
C ARG A 30 -3.01 -2.98 13.12
N LEU A 31 -1.77 -2.60 12.85
CA LEU A 31 -1.42 -1.53 11.94
C LEU A 31 -0.83 -2.16 10.68
N THR A 32 -1.33 -1.76 9.52
CA THR A 32 -0.90 -2.29 8.21
C THR A 32 -0.62 -1.11 7.28
N TRP A 33 0.54 -1.08 6.65
CA TRP A 33 0.79 -0.19 5.52
C TRP A 33 0.16 -0.76 4.25
N GLN A 34 -0.49 0.08 3.46
CA GLN A 34 -1.09 -0.26 2.18
C GLN A 34 -0.29 0.43 1.06
N PRO A 35 0.64 -0.28 0.38
CA PRO A 35 1.50 0.31 -0.65
C PRO A 35 0.72 0.93 -1.81
N LEU A 36 -0.37 0.28 -2.25
CA LEU A 36 -1.16 0.69 -3.40
C LEU A 36 -1.85 2.06 -3.20
N THR A 37 -2.41 2.28 -2.02
CA THR A 37 -3.14 3.50 -1.66
C THR A 37 -2.28 4.51 -0.90
N ARG A 38 -1.01 4.17 -0.62
CA ARG A 38 -0.09 4.91 0.26
C ARG A 38 -0.76 5.36 1.56
N SER A 39 -1.46 4.43 2.21
CA SER A 39 -2.17 4.70 3.46
C SER A 39 -1.89 3.65 4.53
N ALA A 40 -2.06 4.03 5.78
CA ALA A 40 -2.04 3.10 6.91
C ALA A 40 -3.47 2.65 7.25
N LEU A 41 -3.63 1.39 7.66
CA LEU A 41 -4.88 0.82 8.17
C LEU A 41 -4.69 0.36 9.61
N LEU A 42 -5.42 0.99 10.53
CA LEU A 42 -5.58 0.56 11.90
C LEU A 42 -6.85 -0.29 12.02
N THR A 43 -6.67 -1.58 12.30
CA THR A 43 -7.77 -2.48 12.65
C THR A 43 -7.89 -2.58 14.17
N LEU A 44 -9.06 -2.22 14.69
CA LEU A 44 -9.38 -2.25 16.13
C LEU A 44 -10.40 -3.34 16.45
N PRO A 45 -10.24 -4.04 17.60
CA PRO A 45 -11.34 -4.77 18.23
C PRO A 45 -12.52 -3.84 18.53
N PRO A 46 -13.77 -4.34 18.60
CA PRO A 46 -14.95 -3.51 18.83
C PRO A 46 -14.90 -2.75 20.16
N HIS A 47 -14.39 -3.42 21.20
CA HIS A 47 -14.28 -2.93 22.58
C HIS A 47 -13.10 -1.97 22.81
N VAL A 48 -12.15 -1.90 21.88
CA VAL A 48 -11.01 -0.99 22.03
C VAL A 48 -11.41 0.42 21.59
N PRO A 49 -11.19 1.44 22.42
CA PRO A 49 -11.48 2.83 22.07
C PRO A 49 -10.46 3.37 21.07
N LEU A 50 -10.89 4.34 20.26
CA LEU A 50 -10.03 4.97 19.25
C LEU A 50 -8.77 5.59 19.89
N LYS A 51 -8.89 6.20 21.07
CA LYS A 51 -7.78 6.82 21.79
C LYS A 51 -6.63 5.85 22.05
N GLU A 52 -6.95 4.63 22.48
CA GLU A 52 -5.96 3.58 22.70
C GLU A 52 -5.38 3.07 21.38
N GLY A 53 -6.24 2.96 20.36
CA GLY A 53 -5.81 2.72 18.98
C GLY A 53 -4.77 3.73 18.48
N MET A 54 -4.98 5.02 18.73
CA MET A 54 -4.04 6.07 18.34
C MET A 54 -2.72 5.96 19.11
N ARG A 55 -2.75 5.66 20.43
CA ARG A 55 -1.52 5.38 21.19
C ARG A 55 -0.72 4.22 20.61
N PHE A 56 -1.40 3.18 20.14
CA PHE A 56 -0.77 2.04 19.46
C PHE A 56 -0.17 2.42 18.10
N VAL A 57 -0.79 3.35 17.37
CA VAL A 57 -0.20 3.88 16.13
C VAL A 57 1.05 4.69 16.42
N GLU A 58 0.98 5.59 17.41
CA GLU A 58 2.13 6.41 17.84
C GLU A 58 3.33 5.54 18.20
N SER A 59 3.14 4.49 19.01
CA SER A 59 4.24 3.58 19.37
C SER A 59 4.80 2.76 18.20
N ARG A 60 4.04 2.65 17.10
CA ARG A 60 4.45 1.94 15.88
C ARG A 60 4.89 2.87 14.74
N LYS A 61 5.00 4.18 14.96
CA LYS A 61 5.52 5.13 13.98
C LYS A 61 6.86 4.69 13.38
N PRO A 62 7.87 4.22 14.14
CA PRO A 62 9.14 3.75 13.57
C PRO A 62 9.00 2.50 12.69
N TRP A 63 8.04 1.62 13.00
CA TRP A 63 7.75 0.47 12.14
C TRP A 63 7.07 0.92 10.84
N LEU A 64 6.09 1.81 10.93
CA LEU A 64 5.36 2.33 9.78
C LEU A 64 6.29 3.10 8.83
N TYR A 65 7.18 3.92 9.36
CA TYR A 65 8.19 4.64 8.59
C TYR A 65 9.08 3.68 7.78
N ARG A 66 9.57 2.60 8.41
CA ARG A 66 10.36 1.57 7.70
C ARG A 66 9.57 0.88 6.58
N GLN A 67 8.28 0.64 6.77
CA GLN A 67 7.43 0.07 5.71
C GLN A 67 7.24 1.04 4.54
N ILE A 68 7.12 2.34 4.82
CA ILE A 68 7.01 3.38 3.80
C ILE A 68 8.31 3.46 3.00
N GLN A 69 9.47 3.50 3.66
CA GLN A 69 10.77 3.55 2.98
C GLN A 69 11.07 2.29 2.16
N ALA A 70 10.65 1.12 2.64
CA ALA A 70 10.75 -0.12 1.87
C ALA A 70 9.76 -0.17 0.68
N THR A 71 8.72 0.66 0.71
CA THR A 71 7.80 0.81 -0.42
C THR A 71 8.45 1.74 -1.42
N GLY A 72 9.14 1.15 -2.39
CA GLY A 72 9.77 1.89 -3.48
C GLY A 72 8.81 2.78 -4.26
N GLU A 73 9.36 3.53 -5.20
CA GLU A 73 8.57 4.41 -6.04
C GLU A 73 7.59 3.62 -6.90
N ARG A 74 6.41 4.20 -7.09
CA ARG A 74 5.38 3.60 -7.93
C ARG A 74 5.74 3.93 -9.38
N VAL A 75 6.27 2.95 -10.10
CA VAL A 75 6.54 3.08 -11.54
C VAL A 75 5.24 2.80 -12.30
N ALA A 76 4.79 3.78 -13.09
CA ALA A 76 3.66 3.59 -13.98
C ALA A 76 4.06 2.60 -15.09
N LEU A 77 3.20 1.61 -15.35
CA LEU A 77 3.39 0.67 -16.46
C LEU A 77 2.76 1.27 -17.71
N THR A 78 3.42 2.25 -18.31
CA THR A 78 2.98 2.87 -19.58
C THR A 78 3.71 2.21 -20.76
N PRO A 79 3.18 2.34 -22.00
CA PRO A 79 3.93 1.97 -23.19
C PRO A 79 5.31 2.62 -23.17
N GLU A 80 6.30 1.91 -23.70
CA GLU A 80 7.73 2.22 -23.71
C GLU A 80 8.47 2.12 -22.36
N THR A 81 7.77 1.84 -21.25
CA THR A 81 8.43 1.64 -19.94
C THR A 81 9.30 0.38 -19.96
N VAL A 82 10.55 0.49 -19.51
CA VAL A 82 11.44 -0.67 -19.33
C VAL A 82 11.41 -1.12 -17.88
N ILE A 83 10.99 -2.36 -17.63
CA ILE A 83 10.92 -2.94 -16.29
C ILE A 83 11.85 -4.15 -16.15
N PRO A 84 12.39 -4.42 -14.94
CA PRO A 84 13.06 -5.68 -14.66
C PRO A 84 12.01 -6.80 -14.53
N LEU A 85 12.11 -7.82 -15.37
CA LEU A 85 11.29 -9.03 -15.34
C LEU A 85 12.18 -10.26 -15.39
N LEU A 86 12.18 -11.07 -14.31
CA LEU A 86 12.97 -12.31 -14.20
C LEU A 86 14.47 -12.12 -14.53
N GLY A 87 15.04 -10.99 -14.12
CA GLY A 87 16.46 -10.65 -14.38
C GLY A 87 16.76 -10.04 -15.74
N ALA A 88 15.78 -9.99 -16.66
CA ALA A 88 15.91 -9.31 -17.94
C ALA A 88 15.23 -7.93 -17.90
N ARG A 89 15.77 -6.96 -18.64
CA ARG A 89 15.08 -5.70 -18.91
C ARG A 89 14.09 -5.93 -20.04
N VAL A 90 12.82 -5.60 -19.80
CA VAL A 90 11.74 -5.83 -20.75
C VAL A 90 10.97 -4.54 -20.96
N ARG A 91 10.77 -4.15 -22.22
CA ARG A 91 10.00 -2.96 -22.61
C ARG A 91 8.53 -3.29 -22.71
N ILE A 92 7.68 -2.46 -22.13
CA ILE A 92 6.24 -2.52 -22.30
C ILE A 92 5.88 -1.96 -23.66
N VAL A 93 5.21 -2.72 -24.50
CA VAL A 93 4.74 -2.30 -25.82
C VAL A 93 3.24 -2.51 -25.85
N HIS A 94 2.49 -1.47 -26.21
CA HIS A 94 1.05 -1.60 -26.36
C HIS A 94 0.72 -2.36 -27.65
N ALA A 95 -0.03 -3.46 -27.56
CA ALA A 95 -0.41 -4.29 -28.70
C ALA A 95 -1.91 -4.61 -28.60
N PRO A 96 -2.80 -3.77 -29.14
CA PRO A 96 -4.25 -3.92 -28.99
C PRO A 96 -4.79 -5.23 -29.62
N GLU A 97 -4.06 -5.80 -30.57
CA GLU A 97 -4.39 -7.07 -31.24
C GLU A 97 -4.03 -8.32 -30.40
N ALA A 98 -3.25 -8.15 -29.33
CA ALA A 98 -2.82 -9.27 -28.49
C ALA A 98 -3.93 -9.68 -27.51
N ARG A 99 -4.19 -10.99 -27.40
CA ARG A 99 -5.06 -11.53 -26.35
C ARG A 99 -4.29 -11.63 -25.03
N GLY A 100 -4.28 -10.53 -24.27
CA GLY A 100 -3.65 -10.44 -22.95
C GLY A 100 -2.13 -10.23 -23.01
N VAL A 101 -1.49 -10.26 -21.83
CA VAL A 101 -0.07 -9.93 -21.69
C VAL A 101 0.81 -11.05 -22.25
N THR A 102 1.55 -10.76 -23.32
CA THR A 102 2.43 -11.73 -23.99
C THR A 102 3.89 -11.29 -23.91
N ARG A 103 4.79 -12.16 -23.50
CA ARG A 103 6.24 -11.88 -23.51
C ARG A 103 6.86 -12.29 -24.85
N GLN A 104 7.51 -11.36 -25.53
CA GLN A 104 8.30 -11.61 -26.74
C GLN A 104 9.72 -11.06 -26.55
N ALA A 105 10.69 -11.95 -26.30
CA ALA A 105 12.10 -11.59 -26.09
C ALA A 105 12.29 -10.44 -25.06
N GLU A 106 12.62 -9.25 -25.55
CA GLU A 106 12.86 -8.02 -24.78
C GLU A 106 11.62 -7.12 -24.62
N CYS A 107 10.44 -7.59 -25.06
CA CYS A 107 9.17 -6.87 -24.98
C CYS A 107 8.09 -7.63 -24.19
N LEU A 108 7.26 -6.89 -23.48
CA LEU A 108 5.97 -7.29 -22.93
C LEU A 108 4.89 -6.59 -23.73
N LEU A 109 4.15 -7.36 -24.52
CA LEU A 109 2.98 -6.87 -25.25
C LEU A 109 1.80 -6.79 -24.28
N VAL A 110 1.15 -5.63 -24.20
CA VAL A 110 0.02 -5.35 -23.28
C VAL A 110 -1.18 -4.80 -24.02
#